data_AF-A0A7R9E8I9-F1
#
_entry.id   AF-A0A7R9E8I9-F1
#
_cell.length_a   1.000
_cell.length_b   1.000
_cell.length_c   1.000
_cell.angle_alpha   90.00
_cell.angle_beta   90.00
_cell.angle_gamma   90.00
#
_symmetry.space_group_name_H-M   'P 1'
#
loop_
_entity.id
_entity.type
_entity.pdbx_description
1 polymer ?
#
loop_
_entity_poly.entity_id
_entity_poly.type
_entity_poly.pdbx_seq_one_letter_code
_entity_poly.pdbx_strand_id
1 'polypeptide(L)'
;MKRRTQFTLYTAANGQRVVSINQCSLNGKAFNWTIVSRRCCFRAGTRLFARGVDTQGNVANFVETEQIVEFSGDRSSFVQTRGSIPLFWHQLPNLKYKPRPKLISNENHYEAFSRHFDSQIINYGKQVLINLIDHRGAEDVLEKAYAEMVNRLGNSNIRYESFDFHHECRQMRWDRLSILIDRLAHEQDEFSMFLMTRDGTVVSQQDGVFRTNCIDCLDRTNVVQSMLARRSLNQVLQKLSILRPGQNVENNFGFESLFKSVWADNADTVSVQYSGTGALKTDFTRTGKRTHWGLMRDGINSLTRYYKNNFADGFRQDSIDLFLGRYIVEEGEGVIKPCPLELEKGWKYITFPVVLIIAIAMFFANVITPSEYTTESLLYLLFWGAMVAVTFATIMIYGTEFVDYPKLCEIRKLSTAVE
;
A
#
# COMPACT_ATOMS: atom_id res chain seq x y z
N MET A 1 -26.84 0.45 14.37
CA MET A 1 -25.54 0.61 15.05
C MET A 1 -25.01 -0.74 15.60
N LYS A 2 -24.92 -1.80 14.78
CA LYS A 2 -24.34 -3.12 15.13
C LYS A 2 -22.86 -3.25 14.71
N ARG A 3 -22.08 -2.16 14.69
CA ARG A 3 -20.63 -2.24 14.46
C ARG A 3 -19.95 -2.62 15.78
N ARG A 4 -20.06 -3.89 16.18
CA ARG A 4 -19.25 -4.48 17.24
C ARG A 4 -17.79 -4.43 16.78
N THR A 5 -17.08 -3.39 17.20
CA THR A 5 -15.75 -3.52 17.83
C THR A 5 -14.82 -4.58 17.21
N GLN A 6 -14.34 -4.35 15.98
CA GLN A 6 -13.06 -4.93 15.49
C GLN A 6 -11.89 -3.92 15.54
N PHE A 7 -12.16 -2.67 15.95
CA PHE A 7 -11.15 -1.59 16.06
C PHE A 7 -10.92 -1.12 17.51
N THR A 8 -11.25 -1.95 18.50
CA THR A 8 -11.15 -1.59 19.92
C THR A 8 -9.76 -1.82 20.46
N LEU A 9 -9.20 -0.76 21.06
CA LEU A 9 -7.86 -0.63 21.67
C LEU A 9 -6.75 -0.65 20.60
N TYR A 10 -6.08 0.44 20.24
CA TYR A 10 -5.31 1.32 21.12
C TYR A 10 -5.21 2.77 20.59
N THR A 11 -4.84 3.62 21.52
CA THR A 11 -4.75 5.08 21.58
C THR A 11 -3.93 5.74 20.47
N ALA A 12 -4.11 7.06 20.36
CA ALA A 12 -3.45 8.02 19.48
C ALA A 12 -1.90 8.05 19.51
N ALA A 13 -1.24 7.05 20.09
CA ALA A 13 0.21 6.99 20.22
C ALA A 13 0.96 6.64 18.91
N ASN A 14 0.31 5.99 17.95
CA ASN A 14 1.01 5.43 16.77
C ASN A 14 0.77 6.11 15.42
N GLY A 15 0.05 7.23 15.37
CA GLY A 15 -0.23 7.87 14.09
C GLY A 15 -0.93 6.97 13.05
N GLN A 16 -1.54 5.84 13.47
CA GLN A 16 -2.21 4.83 12.63
C GLN A 16 -3.59 5.26 12.11
N ARG A 17 -4.01 6.48 12.46
CA ARG A 17 -5.26 7.08 12.01
C ARG A 17 -4.95 8.40 11.32
N VAL A 18 -5.49 8.55 10.11
CA VAL A 18 -5.52 9.84 9.42
C VAL A 18 -6.90 10.42 9.65
N VAL A 19 -6.99 11.61 10.20
CA VAL A 19 -8.26 12.34 10.36
C VAL A 19 -8.07 13.72 9.77
N SER A 20 -8.88 14.07 8.78
CA SER A 20 -8.95 15.40 8.22
C SER A 20 -10.39 15.88 8.31
N ILE A 21 -10.63 16.93 9.08
CA ILE A 21 -11.94 17.57 9.27
C ILE A 21 -11.87 18.92 8.57
N ASN A 22 -12.77 19.15 7.63
CA ASN A 22 -12.77 20.35 6.81
C ASN A 22 -14.16 21.00 6.86
N GLN A 23 -14.21 22.29 7.18
CA GLN A 23 -15.43 23.07 7.08
C GLN A 23 -15.57 23.58 5.64
N CYS A 24 -16.68 23.25 4.99
CA CYS A 24 -16.91 23.56 3.58
C CYS A 24 -18.20 24.37 3.44
N SER A 25 -18.30 25.15 2.36
CA SER A 25 -19.52 25.87 2.00
C SER A 25 -19.79 25.72 0.51
N LEU A 26 -20.98 25.22 0.16
CA LEU A 26 -21.45 25.07 -1.21
C LEU A 26 -22.86 25.63 -1.31
N ASN A 27 -23.14 26.42 -2.34
CA ASN A 27 -24.45 27.07 -2.54
C ASN A 27 -24.96 27.83 -1.29
N GLY A 28 -24.06 28.46 -0.53
CA GLY A 28 -24.38 29.19 0.69
C GLY A 28 -24.69 28.31 1.92
N LYS A 29 -24.54 26.99 1.81
CA LYS A 29 -24.78 26.02 2.88
C LYS A 29 -23.45 25.51 3.41
N ALA A 30 -23.18 25.79 4.69
CA ALA A 30 -22.00 25.30 5.38
C ALA A 30 -22.21 23.87 5.91
N PHE A 31 -21.24 23.00 5.71
CA PHE A 31 -21.24 21.60 6.17
C PHE A 31 -19.83 21.17 6.55
N ASN A 32 -19.71 20.12 7.36
CA ASN A 32 -18.42 19.52 7.69
C ASN A 32 -18.19 18.30 6.80
N TRP A 33 -16.99 18.23 6.23
CA TRP A 33 -16.52 17.10 5.44
C TRP A 33 -15.29 16.50 6.11
N THR A 34 -15.39 15.24 6.51
CA THR A 34 -14.35 14.53 7.24
C THR A 34 -13.92 13.28 6.51
N ILE A 35 -12.61 13.02 6.45
CA ILE A 35 -12.05 11.74 6.02
C ILE A 35 -11.30 11.11 7.19
N VAL A 36 -11.60 9.84 7.45
CA VAL A 36 -10.92 9.02 8.45
C VAL A 36 -10.37 7.76 7.79
N SER A 37 -9.07 7.54 7.86
CA SER A 37 -8.44 6.26 7.46
C SER A 37 -7.87 5.54 8.67
N ARG A 38 -8.26 4.27 8.85
CA ARG A 38 -7.86 3.40 9.97
C ARG A 38 -7.11 2.19 9.42
N ARG A 39 -5.88 1.98 9.86
CA ARG A 39 -5.09 0.80 9.50
C ARG A 39 -5.25 -0.30 10.55
N CYS A 40 -5.47 -1.54 10.09
CA CYS A 40 -5.56 -2.71 10.94
C CYS A 40 -4.18 -3.12 11.49
N CYS A 41 -4.16 -3.54 12.76
CA CYS A 41 -2.96 -4.00 13.46
C CYS A 41 -2.72 -5.52 13.34
N PHE A 42 -3.74 -6.34 13.08
CA PHE A 42 -3.63 -7.80 13.12
C PHE A 42 -2.50 -8.35 12.24
N ARG A 43 -2.42 -7.92 10.97
CA ARG A 43 -1.31 -8.24 10.05
C ARG A 43 -0.53 -6.98 9.62
N ALA A 44 -0.23 -6.11 10.58
CA ALA A 44 0.66 -4.97 10.34
C ALA A 44 2.10 -5.40 10.05
N GLY A 45 2.80 -4.61 9.24
CA GLY A 45 4.19 -4.81 8.89
C GLY A 45 4.64 -3.90 7.76
N THR A 46 5.92 -3.98 7.41
CA THR A 46 6.56 -3.21 6.35
C THR A 46 6.28 -3.82 4.97
N ARG A 47 6.51 -3.03 3.92
CA ARG A 47 6.02 -3.33 2.56
C ARG A 47 6.46 -4.68 2.01
N LEU A 48 7.71 -5.09 2.21
CA LEU A 48 8.22 -6.33 1.62
C LEU A 48 8.22 -7.51 2.59
N PHE A 49 8.15 -7.24 3.90
CA PHE A 49 8.12 -8.29 4.94
C PHE A 49 6.70 -8.72 5.34
N ALA A 50 5.66 -7.91 5.07
CA ALA A 50 4.27 -8.27 5.34
C ALA A 50 3.40 -8.16 4.09
N ARG A 51 3.08 -9.32 3.50
CA ARG A 51 2.18 -9.47 2.34
C ARG A 51 1.20 -10.62 2.56
N GLY A 52 0.13 -10.63 1.77
CA GLY A 52 -0.85 -11.70 1.78
C GLY A 52 -1.68 -11.76 3.06
N VAL A 53 -2.27 -12.94 3.26
CA VAL A 53 -3.12 -13.30 4.40
C VAL A 53 -2.34 -14.09 5.45
N ASP A 54 -2.78 -14.06 6.71
CA ASP A 54 -2.39 -15.03 7.74
C ASP A 54 -3.37 -16.20 7.83
N THR A 55 -3.07 -17.17 8.68
CA THR A 55 -3.95 -18.32 8.93
C THR A 55 -5.28 -17.92 9.57
N GLN A 56 -5.39 -16.74 10.19
CA GLN A 56 -6.63 -16.24 10.77
C GLN A 56 -7.49 -15.43 9.78
N GLY A 57 -7.08 -15.31 8.52
CA GLY A 57 -7.79 -14.53 7.51
C GLY A 57 -7.54 -13.01 7.58
N ASN A 58 -6.56 -12.56 8.38
CA ASN A 58 -6.16 -11.15 8.39
C ASN A 58 -5.19 -10.88 7.26
N VAL A 59 -5.45 -9.81 6.50
CA VAL A 59 -4.60 -9.41 5.38
C VAL A 59 -3.66 -8.28 5.74
N ALA A 60 -2.46 -8.31 5.17
CA ALA A 60 -1.49 -7.24 5.33
C ALA A 60 -2.02 -5.92 4.75
N ASN A 61 -1.57 -4.81 5.33
CA ASN A 61 -1.92 -3.45 4.89
C ASN A 61 -3.43 -3.20 4.74
N PHE A 62 -4.25 -3.84 5.57
CA PHE A 62 -5.70 -3.58 5.59
C PHE A 62 -5.98 -2.17 6.13
N VAL A 63 -6.69 -1.37 5.35
CA VAL A 63 -7.08 0.00 5.71
C VAL A 63 -8.55 0.20 5.36
N GLU A 64 -9.29 0.72 6.34
CA GLU A 64 -10.64 1.20 6.17
C GLU A 64 -10.61 2.72 6.03
N THR A 65 -11.21 3.26 4.97
CA THR A 65 -11.34 4.69 4.74
C THR A 65 -12.82 5.06 4.76
N GLU A 66 -13.16 6.01 5.62
CA GLU A 66 -14.52 6.48 5.85
C GLU A 66 -14.61 7.97 5.54
N GLN A 67 -15.57 8.33 4.70
CA GLN A 67 -15.93 9.70 4.39
C GLN A 67 -17.22 10.05 5.13
N ILE A 68 -17.19 11.12 5.92
CA ILE A 68 -18.30 11.59 6.75
C ILE A 68 -18.70 12.98 6.30
N VAL A 69 -20.00 13.21 6.16
CA VAL A 69 -20.57 14.54 5.95
C VAL A 69 -21.57 14.84 7.06
N GLU A 70 -21.43 16.00 7.69
CA GLU A 70 -22.37 16.50 8.69
C GLU A 70 -22.97 17.83 8.24
N PHE A 71 -24.29 17.93 8.26
CA PHE A 71 -25.01 19.13 7.85
C PHE A 71 -26.27 19.31 8.70
N SER A 72 -26.38 20.45 9.40
CA SER A 72 -27.58 20.80 10.18
C SER A 72 -28.07 19.73 11.18
N GLY A 73 -27.16 18.88 11.67
CA GLY A 73 -27.44 17.75 12.57
C GLY A 73 -27.63 16.41 11.88
N ASP A 74 -27.82 16.39 10.56
CA ASP A 74 -27.81 15.15 9.76
C ASP A 74 -26.37 14.67 9.58
N ARG A 75 -26.20 13.35 9.57
CA ARG A 75 -24.90 12.68 9.48
C ARG A 75 -24.93 11.60 8.42
N SER A 76 -23.91 11.55 7.58
CA SER A 76 -23.71 10.46 6.63
C SER A 76 -22.32 9.88 6.73
N SER A 77 -22.19 8.61 6.34
CA SER A 77 -20.90 7.91 6.29
C SER A 77 -20.85 6.97 5.08
N PHE A 78 -19.74 7.03 4.35
CA PHE A 78 -19.42 6.13 3.26
C PHE A 78 -18.07 5.45 3.54
N VAL A 79 -18.08 4.12 3.63
CA VAL A 79 -16.93 3.31 4.01
C VAL A 79 -16.42 2.53 2.79
N GLN A 80 -15.10 2.47 2.66
CA GLN A 80 -14.40 1.63 1.68
C GLN A 80 -13.23 0.94 2.33
N THR A 81 -12.82 -0.20 1.77
CA THR A 81 -11.68 -0.96 2.29
C THR A 81 -10.60 -1.11 1.23
N ARG A 82 -9.37 -1.32 1.70
CA ARG A 82 -8.25 -1.77 0.86
C ARG A 82 -7.37 -2.71 1.65
N GLY A 83 -6.58 -3.52 0.95
CA GLY A 83 -5.59 -4.37 1.59
C GLY A 83 -4.85 -5.27 0.62
N SER A 84 -3.99 -6.12 1.16
CA SER A 84 -3.32 -7.15 0.38
C SER A 84 -4.33 -8.17 -0.17
N ILE A 85 -3.94 -8.86 -1.24
CA ILE A 85 -4.71 -9.98 -1.79
C ILE A 85 -4.75 -11.09 -0.73
N PRO A 86 -5.94 -11.65 -0.42
CA PRO A 86 -6.12 -12.61 0.67
C PRO A 86 -5.62 -14.02 0.32
N LEU A 87 -4.38 -14.12 -0.15
CA LEU A 87 -3.68 -15.38 -0.44
C LEU A 87 -2.38 -15.42 0.34
N PHE A 88 -1.81 -16.60 0.54
CA PHE A 88 -0.46 -16.75 1.09
C PHE A 88 0.58 -16.43 0.02
N TRP A 89 1.18 -15.24 0.10
CA TRP A 89 2.23 -14.83 -0.84
C TRP A 89 3.21 -13.87 -0.18
N HIS A 90 4.42 -13.83 -0.71
CA HIS A 90 5.49 -12.96 -0.23
C HIS A 90 6.20 -12.27 -1.39
N GLN A 91 6.89 -11.18 -1.07
CA GLN A 91 7.67 -10.39 -2.01
C GLN A 91 8.93 -9.89 -1.29
N LEU A 92 9.71 -10.83 -0.76
CA LEU A 92 10.85 -10.53 0.11
C LEU A 92 11.93 -9.74 -0.64
N PRO A 93 12.63 -8.81 0.06
CA PRO A 93 13.70 -8.03 -0.53
C PRO A 93 14.94 -8.88 -0.87
N ASN A 94 15.59 -8.53 -1.98
CA ASN A 94 16.79 -9.21 -2.48
C ASN A 94 17.71 -8.26 -3.26
N LEU A 95 17.79 -6.98 -2.86
CA LEU A 95 18.45 -5.88 -3.57
C LEU A 95 17.89 -5.54 -4.97
N LYS A 96 17.00 -6.33 -5.55
CA LYS A 96 16.33 -5.93 -6.80
C LYS A 96 15.36 -4.78 -6.50
N TYR A 97 15.29 -3.80 -7.42
CA TYR A 97 14.37 -2.67 -7.28
C TYR A 97 12.91 -3.10 -7.10
N LYS A 98 12.49 -4.16 -7.79
CA LYS A 98 11.17 -4.77 -7.67
C LYS A 98 11.30 -6.30 -7.60
N PRO A 99 11.36 -6.90 -6.40
CA PRO A 99 11.35 -8.35 -6.25
C PRO A 99 10.05 -8.94 -6.82
N ARG A 100 10.14 -10.15 -7.37
CA ARG A 100 8.97 -10.85 -7.95
C ARG A 100 8.10 -11.39 -6.81
N PRO A 101 6.77 -11.18 -6.84
CA PRO A 101 5.87 -11.86 -5.90
C PRO A 101 5.90 -13.38 -6.12
N LYS A 102 5.76 -14.14 -5.04
CA LYS A 102 5.68 -15.60 -5.05
C LYS A 102 4.52 -16.07 -4.17
N LEU A 103 3.69 -16.96 -4.70
CA LEU A 103 2.68 -17.71 -3.93
C LEU A 103 3.36 -18.79 -3.08
N ILE A 104 2.80 -19.08 -1.91
CA ILE A 104 3.31 -20.10 -1.00
C ILE A 104 2.50 -21.39 -1.23
N SER A 105 3.06 -22.33 -1.97
CA SER A 105 2.34 -23.52 -2.45
C SER A 105 1.84 -24.48 -1.35
N ASN A 106 2.49 -24.51 -0.19
CA ASN A 106 2.20 -25.49 0.87
C ASN A 106 1.08 -25.03 1.83
N GLU A 107 0.49 -23.86 1.61
CA GLU A 107 -0.52 -23.27 2.51
C GLU A 107 -1.94 -23.47 1.98
N ASN A 108 -2.91 -23.60 2.89
CA ASN A 108 -4.32 -23.74 2.53
C ASN A 108 -4.95 -22.37 2.16
N HIS A 109 -4.69 -21.92 0.93
CA HIS A 109 -5.22 -20.66 0.41
C HIS A 109 -6.74 -20.54 0.54
N TYR A 110 -7.49 -21.60 0.25
CA TYR A 110 -8.95 -21.57 0.23
C TYR A 110 -9.53 -21.28 1.62
N GLU A 111 -8.99 -21.91 2.66
CA GLU A 111 -9.49 -21.73 4.02
C GLU A 111 -9.24 -20.30 4.53
N ALA A 112 -8.03 -19.78 4.37
CA ALA A 112 -7.72 -18.41 4.78
C ALA A 112 -8.50 -17.36 3.95
N PHE A 113 -8.72 -17.64 2.66
CA PHE A 113 -9.51 -16.80 1.77
C PHE A 113 -11.00 -16.77 2.18
N SER A 114 -11.59 -17.93 2.44
CA SER A 114 -12.98 -18.05 2.94
C SER A 114 -13.11 -17.31 4.26
N ARG A 115 -12.24 -17.60 5.24
CA ARG A 115 -12.25 -16.96 6.56
C ARG A 115 -12.13 -15.44 6.46
N HIS A 116 -11.28 -14.93 5.56
CA HIS A 116 -11.17 -13.50 5.30
C HIS A 116 -12.51 -12.91 4.85
N PHE A 117 -13.14 -13.48 3.82
CA PHE A 117 -14.36 -12.92 3.26
C PHE A 117 -15.60 -13.17 4.11
N ASP A 118 -15.66 -14.25 4.88
CA ASP A 118 -16.70 -14.47 5.88
C ASP A 118 -16.68 -13.32 6.90
N SER A 119 -15.49 -12.97 7.40
CA SER A 119 -15.30 -11.80 8.26
C SER A 119 -15.65 -10.47 7.56
N GLN A 120 -15.24 -10.28 6.30
CA GLN A 120 -15.60 -9.06 5.56
C GLN A 120 -17.11 -8.92 5.36
N ILE A 121 -17.81 -10.00 5.00
CA ILE A 121 -19.26 -9.98 4.78
C ILE A 121 -20.02 -9.71 6.08
N ILE A 122 -19.59 -10.32 7.19
CA ILE A 122 -20.19 -10.05 8.50
C ILE A 122 -20.06 -8.58 8.91
N ASN A 123 -18.91 -7.97 8.63
CA ASN A 123 -18.62 -6.60 9.07
C ASN A 123 -19.17 -5.52 8.12
N TYR A 124 -19.20 -5.79 6.82
CA TYR A 124 -19.42 -4.79 5.78
C TYR A 124 -20.52 -5.13 4.77
N GLY A 125 -21.09 -6.33 4.83
CA GLY A 125 -22.08 -6.79 3.84
C GLY A 125 -21.42 -7.18 2.52
N LYS A 126 -22.11 -6.90 1.41
CA LYS A 126 -21.67 -7.27 0.06
C LYS A 126 -20.29 -6.69 -0.27
N GLN A 127 -19.49 -7.42 -1.03
CA GLN A 127 -18.11 -7.05 -1.37
C GLN A 127 -17.96 -6.90 -2.88
N VAL A 128 -17.44 -5.75 -3.32
CA VAL A 128 -16.94 -5.61 -4.70
C VAL A 128 -15.43 -5.49 -4.66
N LEU A 129 -14.76 -6.51 -5.19
CA LEU A 129 -13.31 -6.67 -5.19
C LEU A 129 -12.74 -6.04 -6.46
N ILE A 130 -12.13 -4.87 -6.32
CA ILE A 130 -11.51 -4.14 -7.42
C ILE A 130 -10.02 -4.47 -7.44
N ASN A 131 -9.59 -5.22 -8.45
CA ASN A 131 -8.20 -5.58 -8.63
C ASN A 131 -7.52 -4.70 -9.70
N LEU A 132 -6.50 -3.93 -9.27
CA LEU A 132 -5.76 -3.00 -10.13
C LEU A 132 -4.36 -3.51 -10.53
N ILE A 133 -4.15 -4.84 -10.46
CA ILE A 133 -2.91 -5.50 -10.85
C ILE A 133 -2.67 -5.38 -12.36
N ASP A 134 -1.41 -5.25 -12.76
CA ASP A 134 -1.00 -5.34 -14.16
C ASP A 134 -1.18 -6.78 -14.66
N HIS A 135 -1.82 -6.96 -15.81
CA HIS A 135 -2.05 -8.29 -16.41
C HIS A 135 -0.80 -8.85 -17.11
N ARG A 136 0.38 -8.25 -16.86
CA ARG A 136 1.65 -8.66 -17.47
C ARG A 136 2.71 -9.01 -16.44
N GLY A 137 3.51 -10.01 -16.79
CA GLY A 137 4.73 -10.37 -16.06
C GLY A 137 4.44 -11.09 -14.74
N ALA A 138 5.21 -10.78 -13.70
CA ALA A 138 5.17 -11.53 -12.45
C ALA A 138 3.90 -11.29 -11.61
N GLU A 139 3.14 -10.24 -11.88
CA GLU A 139 1.90 -9.94 -11.14
C GLU A 139 0.70 -10.77 -11.62
N ASP A 140 0.72 -11.22 -12.89
CA ASP A 140 -0.33 -12.02 -13.54
C ASP A 140 -0.62 -13.33 -12.79
N VAL A 141 0.42 -13.94 -12.21
CA VAL A 141 0.28 -15.16 -11.40
C VAL A 141 -0.62 -14.93 -10.17
N LEU A 142 -0.49 -13.76 -9.52
CA LEU A 142 -1.34 -13.41 -8.37
C LEU A 142 -2.75 -13.03 -8.81
N GLU A 143 -2.90 -12.36 -9.95
CA GLU A 143 -4.20 -12.00 -10.52
C GLU A 143 -5.03 -13.25 -10.79
N LYS A 144 -4.46 -14.21 -11.53
CA LYS A 144 -5.11 -15.47 -11.87
C LYS A 144 -5.49 -16.28 -10.64
N ALA A 145 -4.56 -16.40 -9.69
CA ALA A 145 -4.83 -17.12 -8.44
C ALA A 145 -5.95 -16.45 -7.63
N TYR A 146 -6.03 -15.11 -7.64
CA TYR A 146 -7.10 -14.40 -6.94
C TYR A 146 -8.46 -14.61 -7.64
N ALA A 147 -8.51 -14.45 -8.96
CA ALA A 147 -9.71 -14.67 -9.74
C ALA A 147 -10.23 -16.12 -9.59
N GLU A 148 -9.32 -17.09 -9.64
CA GLU A 148 -9.64 -18.51 -9.41
C GLU A 148 -10.23 -18.75 -8.02
N MET A 149 -9.66 -18.17 -6.96
CA MET A 149 -10.19 -18.33 -5.60
C MET A 149 -11.56 -17.67 -5.42
N VAL A 150 -11.82 -16.51 -6.05
CA VAL A 150 -13.17 -15.91 -6.04
C VAL A 150 -14.18 -16.84 -6.72
N ASN A 151 -13.83 -17.34 -7.90
CA ASN A 151 -14.70 -18.25 -8.65
C ASN A 151 -14.97 -19.55 -7.88
N ARG A 152 -13.93 -20.09 -7.22
CA ARG A 152 -14.03 -21.30 -6.39
C ARG A 152 -14.87 -21.08 -5.13
N LEU A 153 -14.79 -19.91 -4.51
CA LEU A 153 -15.62 -19.58 -3.35
C LEU A 153 -17.10 -19.46 -3.75
N GLY A 154 -17.38 -18.95 -4.96
CA GLY A 154 -18.73 -18.96 -5.56
C GLY A 154 -19.80 -18.22 -4.75
N ASN A 155 -19.39 -17.28 -3.89
CA ASN A 155 -20.30 -16.56 -2.99
C ASN A 155 -20.98 -15.40 -3.71
N SER A 156 -22.31 -15.41 -3.76
CA SER A 156 -23.13 -14.39 -4.44
C SER A 156 -22.99 -12.98 -3.86
N ASN A 157 -22.48 -12.84 -2.63
CA ASN A 157 -22.23 -11.54 -2.00
C ASN A 157 -20.89 -10.93 -2.43
N ILE A 158 -20.12 -11.59 -3.30
CA ILE A 158 -18.79 -11.15 -3.75
C ILE A 158 -18.80 -10.99 -5.26
N ARG A 159 -18.54 -9.77 -5.74
CA ARG A 159 -18.27 -9.48 -7.16
C ARG A 159 -16.79 -9.18 -7.35
N TYR A 160 -16.15 -9.78 -8.34
CA TYR A 160 -14.76 -9.49 -8.72
C TYR A 160 -14.72 -8.64 -9.99
N GLU A 161 -13.98 -7.53 -9.96
CA GLU A 161 -13.73 -6.64 -11.09
C GLU A 161 -12.22 -6.47 -11.26
N SER A 162 -11.69 -7.07 -12.33
CA SER A 162 -10.28 -6.92 -12.71
C SER A 162 -10.13 -5.75 -13.69
N PHE A 163 -9.22 -4.83 -13.38
CA PHE A 163 -8.98 -3.64 -14.20
C PHE A 163 -7.48 -3.39 -14.36
N ASP A 164 -6.96 -3.61 -15.58
CA ASP A 164 -5.55 -3.36 -15.89
C ASP A 164 -5.28 -1.85 -15.96
N PHE A 165 -4.95 -1.30 -14.81
CA PHE A 165 -4.70 0.12 -14.65
C PHE A 165 -3.52 0.61 -15.50
N HIS A 166 -2.47 -0.18 -15.68
CA HIS A 166 -1.30 0.26 -16.46
C HIS A 166 -1.62 0.29 -17.95
N HIS A 167 -2.38 -0.68 -18.44
CA HIS A 167 -2.82 -0.67 -19.83
C HIS A 167 -3.80 0.47 -20.10
N GLU A 168 -4.81 0.63 -19.24
CA GLU A 168 -5.91 1.57 -19.46
C GLU A 168 -5.48 3.02 -19.24
N CYS A 169 -4.69 3.30 -18.20
CA CYS A 169 -4.22 4.66 -17.89
C CYS A 169 -2.85 4.99 -18.51
N ARG A 170 -2.43 4.24 -19.55
CA ARG A 170 -1.25 4.58 -20.35
C ARG A 170 -1.36 6.01 -20.88
N GLN A 171 -0.22 6.70 -20.94
CA GLN A 171 -0.14 8.10 -21.40
C GLN A 171 -1.02 9.07 -20.58
N MET A 172 -1.29 8.76 -19.31
CA MET A 172 -2.11 9.60 -18.43
C MET A 172 -3.57 9.74 -18.91
N ARG A 173 -4.11 8.71 -19.56
CA ARG A 173 -5.54 8.65 -19.88
C ARG A 173 -6.38 8.19 -18.70
N TRP A 174 -6.46 9.08 -17.72
CA TRP A 174 -7.23 8.91 -16.50
C TRP A 174 -8.75 9.01 -16.73
N ASP A 175 -9.15 9.57 -17.88
CA ASP A 175 -10.51 9.47 -18.41
C ASP A 175 -11.00 8.03 -18.46
N ARG A 176 -10.12 7.04 -18.70
CA ARG A 176 -10.50 5.63 -18.68
C ARG A 176 -10.88 5.09 -17.31
N LEU A 177 -10.57 5.79 -16.22
CA LEU A 177 -11.11 5.42 -14.91
C LEU A 177 -12.61 5.66 -14.81
N SER A 178 -13.19 6.55 -15.65
CA SER A 178 -14.64 6.68 -15.74
C SER A 178 -15.29 5.36 -16.14
N ILE A 179 -14.67 4.59 -17.04
CA ILE A 179 -15.14 3.26 -17.45
C ILE A 179 -15.27 2.33 -16.23
N LEU A 180 -14.28 2.33 -15.34
CA LEU A 180 -14.34 1.53 -14.11
C LEU A 180 -15.46 2.01 -13.20
N ILE A 181 -15.60 3.31 -12.98
CA ILE A 181 -16.68 3.86 -12.15
C ILE A 181 -18.06 3.55 -12.73
N ASP A 182 -18.22 3.62 -14.05
CA ASP A 182 -19.48 3.32 -14.74
C ASP A 182 -19.86 1.84 -14.57
N ARG A 183 -18.88 0.91 -14.64
CA ARG A 183 -19.11 -0.53 -14.37
C ARG A 183 -19.49 -0.85 -12.93
N LEU A 184 -19.15 0.03 -12.00
CA LEU A 184 -19.40 -0.10 -10.56
C LEU A 184 -20.60 0.73 -10.10
N ALA A 185 -21.18 1.55 -10.99
CA ALA A 185 -22.22 2.52 -10.65
C ALA A 185 -23.47 1.84 -10.09
N HIS A 186 -23.86 0.69 -10.66
CA HIS A 186 -25.01 -0.08 -10.20
C HIS A 186 -24.85 -0.53 -8.74
N GLU A 187 -23.74 -1.19 -8.40
CA GLU A 187 -23.45 -1.62 -7.02
C GLU A 187 -23.27 -0.43 -6.09
N GLN A 188 -22.74 0.69 -6.57
CA GLN A 188 -22.56 1.87 -5.74
C GLN A 188 -23.91 2.48 -5.34
N ASP A 189 -24.86 2.49 -6.27
CA ASP A 189 -26.22 2.97 -6.01
C ASP A 189 -26.98 1.98 -5.11
N GLU A 190 -26.78 0.67 -5.30
CA GLU A 190 -27.36 -0.39 -4.47
C GLU A 190 -26.82 -0.37 -3.03
N PHE A 191 -25.50 -0.31 -2.86
CA PHE A 191 -24.86 -0.33 -1.54
C PHE A 191 -25.18 0.93 -0.74
N SER A 192 -25.47 2.04 -1.42
CA SER A 192 -25.81 3.33 -0.83
C SER A 192 -24.76 3.79 0.20
N MET A 193 -25.15 4.70 1.08
CA MET A 193 -24.37 5.18 2.19
C MET A 193 -25.18 5.13 3.48
N PHE A 194 -24.50 5.20 4.62
CA PHE A 194 -25.17 5.46 5.88
C PHE A 194 -25.67 6.91 5.88
N LEU A 195 -26.93 7.13 6.24
CA LEU A 195 -27.54 8.44 6.43
C LEU A 195 -28.47 8.40 7.63
N MET A 196 -28.25 9.30 8.57
CA MET A 196 -29.04 9.49 9.77
C MET A 196 -29.44 10.95 9.89
N THR A 197 -30.71 11.20 10.11
CA THR A 197 -31.25 12.55 10.30
C THR A 197 -31.01 13.04 11.73
N ARG A 198 -31.15 14.35 11.93
CA ARG A 198 -30.94 15.01 13.22
C ARG A 198 -31.76 14.43 14.38
N ASP A 199 -32.95 13.89 14.10
CA ASP A 199 -33.83 13.23 15.06
C ASP A 199 -33.35 11.81 15.48
N GLY A 200 -32.28 11.31 14.86
CA GLY A 200 -31.72 9.98 15.10
C GLY A 200 -32.32 8.89 14.22
N THR A 201 -33.24 9.22 13.32
CA THR A 201 -33.82 8.25 12.38
C THR A 201 -32.78 7.83 11.33
N VAL A 202 -32.59 6.52 11.16
CA VAL A 202 -31.68 5.98 10.13
C VAL A 202 -32.45 5.88 8.81
N VAL A 203 -32.14 6.76 7.87
CA VAL A 203 -32.78 6.82 6.55
C VAL A 203 -32.19 5.79 5.60
N SER A 204 -30.89 5.52 5.71
CA SER A 204 -30.18 4.58 4.86
C SER A 204 -29.01 3.95 5.62
N GLN A 205 -28.73 2.70 5.32
CA GLN A 205 -27.55 1.99 5.82
C GLN A 205 -26.76 1.48 4.62
N GLN A 206 -25.43 1.54 4.72
CA GLN A 206 -24.55 0.98 3.70
C GLN A 206 -24.56 -0.56 3.80
N ASP A 207 -24.93 -1.25 2.71
CA ASP A 207 -25.11 -2.72 2.66
C ASP A 207 -23.95 -3.46 1.94
N GLY A 208 -22.94 -2.71 1.49
CA GLY A 208 -21.75 -3.29 0.88
C GLY A 208 -20.59 -2.30 0.79
N VAL A 209 -19.39 -2.81 0.53
CA VAL A 209 -18.17 -2.00 0.38
C VAL A 209 -17.38 -2.38 -0.87
N PHE A 210 -16.67 -1.38 -1.39
CA PHE A 210 -15.66 -1.58 -2.43
C PHE A 210 -14.31 -1.85 -1.78
N ARG A 211 -13.78 -3.04 -2.01
CA ARG A 211 -12.45 -3.45 -1.57
C ARG A 211 -11.47 -3.28 -2.72
N THR A 212 -10.54 -2.33 -2.60
CA THR A 212 -9.52 -2.09 -3.64
C THR A 212 -8.20 -2.76 -3.28
N ASN A 213 -7.57 -3.41 -4.25
CA ASN A 213 -6.24 -4.00 -4.10
C ASN A 213 -5.31 -3.63 -5.26
N CYS A 214 -4.05 -3.39 -4.91
CA CYS A 214 -2.91 -3.23 -5.81
C CYS A 214 -1.71 -3.93 -5.17
N ILE A 215 -0.84 -4.54 -5.97
CA ILE A 215 0.37 -5.14 -5.45
C ILE A 215 1.36 -4.09 -4.93
N ASP A 216 1.50 -2.94 -5.59
CA ASP A 216 2.59 -1.99 -5.30
C ASP A 216 2.24 -0.54 -5.60
N CYS A 217 1.12 -0.06 -5.06
CA CYS A 217 0.76 1.34 -5.17
C CYS A 217 -0.38 1.74 -4.24
N LEU A 218 -0.07 2.43 -3.15
CA LEU A 218 -1.11 3.24 -2.51
C LEU A 218 -1.74 4.21 -3.52
N ASP A 219 -0.95 4.71 -4.48
CA ASP A 219 -1.38 5.73 -5.43
C ASP A 219 -2.56 5.28 -6.31
N ARG A 220 -2.52 4.10 -6.95
CA ARG A 220 -3.64 3.65 -7.83
C ARG A 220 -4.91 3.38 -7.01
N THR A 221 -4.76 2.75 -5.83
CA THR A 221 -5.90 2.49 -4.92
C THR A 221 -6.51 3.79 -4.41
N ASN A 222 -5.69 4.78 -4.05
CA ASN A 222 -6.16 6.07 -3.55
C ASN A 222 -6.93 6.83 -4.63
N VAL A 223 -6.47 6.80 -5.89
CA VAL A 223 -7.21 7.42 -7.00
C VAL A 223 -8.59 6.77 -7.15
N VAL A 224 -8.68 5.44 -7.24
CA VAL A 224 -9.98 4.75 -7.37
C VAL A 224 -10.89 5.00 -6.15
N GLN A 225 -10.36 4.93 -4.93
CA GLN A 225 -11.12 5.24 -3.71
C GLN A 225 -11.62 6.68 -3.70
N SER A 226 -10.79 7.66 -4.09
CA SER A 226 -11.21 9.06 -4.18
C SER A 226 -12.31 9.29 -5.21
N MET A 227 -12.31 8.58 -6.34
CA MET A 227 -13.36 8.69 -7.35
C MET A 227 -14.69 8.12 -6.85
N LEU A 228 -14.66 6.94 -6.23
CA LEU A 228 -15.84 6.34 -5.63
C LEU A 228 -16.40 7.22 -4.50
N ALA A 229 -15.53 7.73 -3.62
CA ALA A 229 -15.92 8.65 -2.57
C ALA A 229 -16.47 9.98 -3.12
N ARG A 230 -15.94 10.48 -4.25
CA ARG A 230 -16.50 11.68 -4.90
C ARG A 230 -17.92 11.43 -5.40
N ARG A 231 -18.18 10.28 -6.04
CA ARG A 231 -19.53 9.91 -6.48
C ARG A 231 -20.50 9.80 -5.29
N SER A 232 -20.09 9.13 -4.20
CA SER A 232 -20.90 9.04 -2.97
C SER A 232 -21.16 10.43 -2.35
N LEU A 233 -20.14 11.30 -2.36
CA LEU A 233 -20.26 12.66 -1.85
C LEU A 233 -21.29 13.48 -2.66
N ASN A 234 -21.26 13.41 -3.99
CA ASN A 234 -22.26 14.04 -4.84
C ASN A 234 -23.69 13.58 -4.48
N GLN A 235 -23.89 12.27 -4.29
CA GLN A 235 -25.18 11.70 -3.90
C GLN A 235 -25.65 12.21 -2.54
N VAL A 236 -24.78 12.21 -1.52
CA VAL A 236 -25.10 12.73 -0.19
C VAL A 236 -25.45 14.22 -0.21
N LEU A 237 -24.65 15.03 -0.89
CA LEU A 237 -24.88 16.47 -0.94
C LEU A 237 -26.16 16.82 -1.70
N GLN A 238 -26.55 16.03 -2.71
CA GLN A 238 -27.86 16.16 -3.35
C GLN A 238 -28.99 15.72 -2.42
N LYS A 239 -28.86 14.59 -1.70
CA LYS A 239 -29.85 14.13 -0.70
C LYS A 239 -30.07 15.15 0.42
N LEU A 240 -29.00 15.81 0.89
CA LEU A 240 -29.05 16.88 1.89
C LEU A 240 -29.47 18.24 1.31
N SER A 241 -29.86 18.29 0.04
CA SER A 241 -30.24 19.51 -0.68
C SER A 241 -29.16 20.60 -0.69
N ILE A 242 -27.89 20.25 -0.48
CA ILE A 242 -26.75 21.18 -0.58
C ILE A 242 -26.45 21.46 -2.05
N LEU A 243 -26.42 20.41 -2.87
CA LEU A 243 -26.33 20.50 -4.32
C LEU A 243 -27.72 20.40 -4.97
N ARG A 244 -27.93 21.15 -6.05
CA ARG A 244 -29.12 21.00 -6.89
C ARG A 244 -28.99 19.74 -7.78
N PRO A 245 -30.09 19.13 -8.22
CA PRO A 245 -30.03 18.06 -9.21
C PRO A 245 -29.21 18.49 -10.45
N GLY A 246 -28.28 17.64 -10.89
CA GLY A 246 -27.37 17.94 -12.00
C GLY A 246 -26.16 18.80 -11.65
N GLN A 247 -26.06 19.33 -10.42
CA GLN A 247 -24.83 19.93 -9.92
C GLN A 247 -23.90 18.87 -9.31
N ASN A 248 -22.61 19.09 -9.53
CA ASN A 248 -21.51 18.22 -9.14
C ASN A 248 -20.47 19.03 -8.36
N VAL A 249 -19.85 18.44 -7.34
CA VAL A 249 -18.80 19.08 -6.54
C VAL A 249 -17.58 19.49 -7.36
N GLU A 250 -17.31 18.75 -8.44
CA GLU A 250 -16.23 18.97 -9.39
C GLU A 250 -16.27 20.36 -10.03
N ASN A 251 -17.47 20.93 -10.17
CA ASN A 251 -17.67 22.24 -10.81
C ASN A 251 -17.26 23.40 -9.90
N ASN A 252 -17.13 23.16 -8.58
CA ASN A 252 -16.67 24.17 -7.64
C ASN A 252 -15.15 24.07 -7.46
N PHE A 253 -14.42 25.03 -8.04
CA PHE A 253 -12.95 25.02 -8.01
C PHE A 253 -12.35 25.01 -6.59
N GLY A 254 -12.95 25.76 -5.66
CA GLY A 254 -12.46 25.84 -4.28
C GLY A 254 -12.61 24.50 -3.55
N PHE A 255 -13.77 23.88 -3.66
CA PHE A 255 -14.03 22.57 -3.06
C PHE A 255 -13.21 21.46 -3.75
N GLU A 256 -13.09 21.47 -5.07
CA GLU A 256 -12.31 20.45 -5.80
C GLU A 256 -10.83 20.51 -5.46
N SER A 257 -10.25 21.71 -5.29
CA SER A 257 -8.87 21.89 -4.84
C SER A 257 -8.66 21.32 -3.42
N LEU A 258 -9.59 21.63 -2.51
CA LEU A 258 -9.59 21.08 -1.15
C LEU A 258 -9.71 19.55 -1.17
N PHE A 259 -10.65 19.01 -1.95
CA PHE A 259 -10.88 17.58 -2.08
C PHE A 259 -9.62 16.84 -2.52
N LYS A 260 -8.97 17.34 -3.58
CA LYS A 260 -7.70 16.81 -4.08
C LYS A 260 -6.58 16.89 -3.05
N SER A 261 -6.48 17.99 -2.31
CA SER A 261 -5.46 18.14 -1.26
C SER A 261 -5.64 17.11 -0.15
N VAL A 262 -6.86 16.99 0.39
CA VAL A 262 -7.15 16.05 1.50
C VAL A 262 -6.90 14.60 1.09
N TRP A 263 -7.29 14.20 -0.12
CA TRP A 263 -7.02 12.85 -0.62
C TRP A 263 -5.54 12.59 -0.90
N ALA A 264 -4.77 13.61 -1.30
CA ALA A 264 -3.32 13.50 -1.43
C ALA A 264 -2.65 13.34 -0.06
N ASP A 265 -3.07 14.11 0.95
CA ASP A 265 -2.53 14.02 2.31
C ASP A 265 -2.87 12.68 2.97
N ASN A 266 -4.07 12.15 2.70
CA ASN A 266 -4.47 10.81 3.09
C ASN A 266 -3.57 9.73 2.45
N ALA A 267 -3.29 9.86 1.14
CA ALA A 267 -2.39 8.94 0.45
C ALA A 267 -0.98 8.96 1.04
N ASP A 268 -0.43 10.17 1.25
CA ASP A 268 0.89 10.38 1.83
C ASP A 268 1.02 9.76 3.21
N THR A 269 0.06 10.04 4.09
CA THR A 269 0.12 9.59 5.48
C THR A 269 0.03 8.06 5.57
N VAL A 270 -0.87 7.43 4.82
CA VAL A 270 -0.95 5.96 4.82
C VAL A 270 0.26 5.33 4.13
N SER A 271 0.85 6.00 3.15
CA SER A 271 2.08 5.52 2.47
C SER A 271 3.28 5.54 3.42
N VAL A 272 3.42 6.57 4.25
CA VAL A 272 4.51 6.67 5.24
C VAL A 272 4.42 5.53 6.26
N GLN A 273 3.22 5.21 6.71
CA GLN A 273 3.01 4.09 7.63
C GLN A 273 3.37 2.73 7.02
N TYR A 274 3.19 2.55 5.70
CA TYR A 274 3.43 1.26 5.04
C TYR A 274 4.85 1.10 4.47
N SER A 275 5.34 2.13 3.77
CA SER A 275 6.61 2.12 3.03
C SER A 275 7.68 3.06 3.59
N GLY A 276 7.38 3.78 4.68
CA GLY A 276 8.29 4.75 5.28
C GLY A 276 8.51 6.03 4.48
N THR A 277 7.77 6.24 3.40
CA THR A 277 7.87 7.45 2.56
C THR A 277 6.48 7.89 2.11
N GLY A 278 6.34 9.17 1.73
CA GLY A 278 5.12 9.70 1.13
C GLY A 278 4.74 8.93 -0.14
N ALA A 279 3.48 9.05 -0.56
CA ALA A 279 2.96 8.45 -1.78
C ALA A 279 3.72 8.97 -3.02
N LEU A 280 3.75 8.19 -4.10
CA LEU A 280 4.30 8.72 -5.37
C LEU A 280 3.16 9.38 -6.14
N LYS A 281 3.50 10.29 -7.06
CA LYS A 281 2.52 10.96 -7.92
C LYS A 281 1.44 11.72 -7.12
N THR A 282 1.76 12.20 -5.93
CA THR A 282 0.83 13.03 -5.13
C THR A 282 0.59 14.39 -5.75
N ASP A 283 1.55 14.90 -6.50
CA ASP A 283 1.43 16.10 -7.34
C ASP A 283 0.29 15.96 -8.35
N PHE A 284 0.12 14.77 -8.93
CA PHE A 284 -0.99 14.47 -9.82
C PHE A 284 -2.34 14.48 -9.09
N THR A 285 -2.42 13.88 -7.90
CA THR A 285 -3.66 13.92 -7.10
C THR A 285 -4.03 15.36 -6.75
N ARG A 286 -3.05 16.19 -6.39
CA ARG A 286 -3.25 17.60 -6.03
C ARG A 286 -3.61 18.50 -7.21
N THR A 287 -2.91 18.39 -8.32
CA THR A 287 -2.97 19.39 -9.41
C THR A 287 -3.56 18.87 -10.72
N GLY A 288 -3.76 17.55 -10.83
CA GLY A 288 -4.20 16.90 -12.07
C GLY A 288 -3.16 16.89 -13.20
N LYS A 289 -1.96 17.44 -12.98
CA LYS A 289 -0.84 17.45 -13.93
C LYS A 289 0.45 17.02 -13.23
N ARG A 290 1.41 16.47 -13.99
CA ARG A 290 2.71 16.08 -13.45
C ARG A 290 3.67 17.26 -13.54
N THR A 291 4.27 17.64 -12.42
CA THR A 291 5.21 18.77 -12.36
C THR A 291 6.65 18.29 -12.40
N HIS A 292 7.59 19.08 -12.94
CA HIS A 292 9.02 18.73 -12.92
C HIS A 292 9.55 18.54 -11.50
N TRP A 293 9.09 19.38 -10.56
CA TRP A 293 9.40 19.24 -9.13
C TRP A 293 8.81 17.95 -8.53
N GLY A 294 7.59 17.59 -8.91
CA GLY A 294 6.96 16.33 -8.53
C GLY A 294 7.71 15.10 -9.04
N LEU A 295 8.22 15.14 -10.27
CA LEU A 295 9.09 14.09 -10.82
C LEU A 295 10.39 13.91 -10.02
N MET A 296 11.04 15.01 -9.65
CA MET A 296 12.27 14.96 -8.85
C MET A 296 11.98 14.38 -7.45
N ARG A 297 10.90 14.83 -6.81
CA ARG A 297 10.45 14.32 -5.50
C ARG A 297 10.08 12.84 -5.56
N ASP A 298 9.42 12.39 -6.62
CA ASP A 298 9.13 10.98 -6.87
C ASP A 298 10.42 10.14 -6.98
N GLY A 299 11.46 10.69 -7.62
CA GLY A 299 12.78 10.07 -7.73
C GLY A 299 13.43 9.88 -6.35
N ILE A 300 13.46 10.94 -5.54
CA ILE A 300 14.00 10.90 -4.17
C ILE A 300 13.22 9.91 -3.30
N ASN A 301 11.88 9.94 -3.37
CA ASN A 301 11.02 8.99 -2.65
C ASN A 301 11.29 7.55 -3.09
N SER A 302 11.46 7.31 -4.39
CA SER A 302 11.74 5.97 -4.93
C SER A 302 13.09 5.42 -4.45
N LEU A 303 14.13 6.26 -4.43
CA LEU A 303 15.44 5.89 -3.91
C LEU A 303 15.39 5.64 -2.39
N THR A 304 14.69 6.51 -1.66
CA THR A 304 14.49 6.37 -0.21
C THR A 304 13.73 5.08 0.12
N ARG A 305 12.68 4.75 -0.65
CA ARG A 305 11.96 3.48 -0.51
C ARG A 305 12.87 2.29 -0.77
N TYR A 306 13.68 2.34 -1.83
CA TYR A 306 14.62 1.27 -2.14
C TYR A 306 15.60 1.04 -0.99
N TYR A 307 16.16 2.12 -0.43
CA TYR A 307 17.05 2.04 0.71
C TYR A 307 16.34 1.46 1.94
N LYS A 308 15.18 2.01 2.33
CA LYS A 308 14.43 1.54 3.50
C LYS A 308 14.02 0.08 3.38
N ASN A 309 13.44 -0.31 2.25
CA ASN A 309 12.99 -1.67 1.98
C ASN A 309 14.11 -2.73 2.12
N ASN A 310 15.35 -2.38 1.78
CA ASN A 310 16.48 -3.31 1.83
C ASN A 310 17.32 -3.21 3.11
N PHE A 311 17.42 -2.03 3.73
CA PHE A 311 18.45 -1.77 4.76
C PHE A 311 17.91 -1.24 6.09
N ALA A 312 16.61 -0.95 6.22
CA ALA A 312 16.02 -0.43 7.46
C ALA A 312 14.67 -1.07 7.84
N ASP A 313 13.98 -1.67 6.89
CA ASP A 313 12.64 -2.23 7.10
C ASP A 313 12.66 -3.52 7.94
N GLY A 314 13.80 -4.20 8.08
CA GLY A 314 13.95 -5.36 8.97
C GLY A 314 13.85 -4.95 10.43
N PHE A 315 14.71 -4.02 10.87
CA PHE A 315 14.63 -3.43 12.21
C PHE A 315 13.28 -2.76 12.49
N ARG A 316 12.70 -2.08 11.50
CA ARG A 316 11.36 -1.50 11.63
C ARG A 316 10.29 -2.58 11.81
N GLN A 317 10.40 -3.70 11.12
CA GLN A 317 9.47 -4.83 11.27
C GLN A 317 9.59 -5.42 12.67
N ASP A 318 10.81 -5.63 13.19
CA ASP A 318 11.04 -6.06 14.57
C ASP A 318 10.40 -5.10 15.58
N SER A 319 10.54 -3.78 15.36
CA SER A 319 9.90 -2.76 16.21
C SER A 319 8.38 -2.86 16.19
N ILE A 320 7.78 -3.14 15.04
CA ILE A 320 6.33 -3.35 14.89
C ILE A 320 5.91 -4.62 15.64
N ASP A 321 6.67 -5.71 15.49
CA ASP A 321 6.34 -6.99 16.10
C ASP A 321 6.45 -6.94 17.64
N LEU A 322 7.46 -6.25 18.17
CA LEU A 322 7.59 -5.98 19.60
C LEU A 322 6.43 -5.11 20.12
N PHE A 323 6.12 -4.00 19.43
CA PHE A 323 5.06 -3.09 19.88
C PHE A 323 3.67 -3.75 19.86
N LEU A 324 3.42 -4.62 18.89
CA LEU A 324 2.15 -5.34 18.77
C LEU A 324 2.09 -6.60 19.65
N GLY A 325 3.13 -6.88 20.43
CA GLY A 325 3.20 -8.05 21.30
C GLY A 325 3.25 -9.38 20.56
N ARG A 326 3.71 -9.39 19.30
CA ARG A 326 3.94 -10.64 18.56
C ARG A 326 5.21 -11.34 19.02
N TYR A 327 6.22 -10.55 19.39
CA TYR A 327 7.39 -11.04 20.09
C TYR A 327 7.26 -10.69 21.57
N ILE A 328 7.43 -11.68 22.44
CA ILE A 328 7.42 -11.51 23.89
C ILE A 328 8.84 -11.75 24.37
N VAL A 329 9.45 -10.73 24.98
CA VAL A 329 10.81 -10.81 25.52
C VAL A 329 10.81 -11.78 26.70
N GLU A 330 11.67 -12.79 26.64
CA GLU A 330 11.80 -13.77 27.73
C GLU A 330 12.65 -13.21 28.88
N GLU A 331 12.35 -13.63 30.12
CA GLU A 331 13.19 -13.28 31.27
C GLU A 331 14.62 -13.84 31.07
N GLY A 332 15.61 -12.95 31.14
CA GLY A 332 17.02 -13.29 30.91
C GLY A 332 17.49 -13.21 29.46
N GLU A 333 16.64 -12.79 28.52
CA GLU A 333 17.08 -12.45 27.15
C GLU A 333 18.03 -11.24 27.16
N GLY A 334 19.20 -11.37 26.50
CA GLY A 334 20.27 -10.36 26.51
C GLY A 334 21.16 -10.39 27.76
N VAL A 335 20.90 -11.27 28.73
CA VAL A 335 21.72 -11.45 29.94
C VAL A 335 22.22 -12.88 30.04
N ILE A 336 21.30 -13.85 29.97
CA ILE A 336 21.55 -15.29 30.09
C ILE A 336 21.49 -15.95 28.70
N LYS A 337 20.55 -15.52 27.85
CA LYS A 337 20.42 -15.94 26.45
C LYS A 337 20.95 -14.82 25.53
N PRO A 338 21.59 -15.15 24.40
CA PRO A 338 22.03 -14.14 23.45
C PRO A 338 20.83 -13.33 22.96
N CYS A 339 21.02 -12.02 22.79
CA CYS A 339 19.96 -11.15 22.32
C CYS A 339 19.64 -11.49 20.86
N PRO A 340 18.38 -11.79 20.49
CA PRO A 340 18.01 -12.10 19.09
C PRO A 340 18.32 -10.96 18.11
N LEU A 341 18.52 -9.74 18.61
CA LEU A 341 18.90 -8.58 17.79
C LEU A 341 20.41 -8.52 17.50
N GLU A 342 21.24 -9.19 18.31
CA GLU A 342 22.68 -9.33 18.07
C GLU A 342 22.90 -10.18 16.83
N LEU A 343 23.78 -9.71 15.94
CA LEU A 343 23.92 -10.29 14.62
C LEU A 343 25.39 -10.51 14.29
N GLU A 344 25.76 -11.76 14.07
CA GLU A 344 27.03 -12.11 13.44
C GLU A 344 26.87 -12.00 11.92
N LYS A 345 27.21 -10.83 11.36
CA LYS A 345 27.28 -10.68 9.90
C LYS A 345 28.50 -11.44 9.39
N GLY A 346 28.28 -12.35 8.45
CA GLY A 346 29.38 -13.09 7.82
C GLY A 346 30.35 -12.15 7.08
N TRP A 347 31.60 -12.58 6.94
CA TRP A 347 32.69 -11.83 6.28
C TRP A 347 32.29 -11.21 4.92
N LYS A 348 31.49 -11.93 4.12
CA LYS A 348 30.96 -11.47 2.82
C LYS A 348 30.25 -10.10 2.91
N TYR A 349 29.52 -9.83 3.99
CA TYR A 349 28.76 -8.59 4.18
C TYR A 349 29.68 -7.36 4.19
N ILE A 350 30.91 -7.51 4.68
CA ILE A 350 31.90 -6.43 4.75
C ILE A 350 32.81 -6.48 3.52
N THR A 351 33.31 -7.66 3.16
CA THR A 351 34.34 -7.82 2.12
C THR A 351 33.86 -7.32 0.76
N PHE A 352 32.69 -7.76 0.27
CA PHE A 352 32.27 -7.42 -1.08
C PHE A 352 31.97 -5.91 -1.27
N PRO A 353 31.26 -5.22 -0.36
CA PRO A 353 31.08 -3.78 -0.47
C PRO A 353 32.40 -3.00 -0.40
N VAL A 354 33.35 -3.41 0.46
CA VAL A 354 34.67 -2.77 0.56
C VAL A 354 35.45 -2.95 -0.75
N VAL A 355 35.49 -4.17 -1.29
CA VAL A 355 36.13 -4.46 -2.59
C VAL A 355 35.49 -3.63 -3.71
N LEU A 356 34.16 -3.48 -3.71
CA LEU A 356 33.46 -2.67 -4.70
C LEU A 356 33.84 -1.19 -4.61
N ILE A 357 33.89 -0.62 -3.40
CA ILE A 357 34.29 0.78 -3.18
C ILE A 357 35.72 1.01 -3.66
N ILE A 358 36.65 0.12 -3.30
CA ILE A 358 38.05 0.19 -3.76
C ILE A 358 38.11 0.10 -5.28
N ALA A 359 37.38 -0.85 -5.89
CA ALA A 359 37.38 -1.02 -7.34
C ALA A 359 36.82 0.19 -8.09
N ILE A 360 35.77 0.82 -7.58
CA ILE A 360 35.20 2.06 -8.14
C ILE A 360 36.20 3.21 -8.00
N ALA A 361 36.80 3.39 -6.82
CA ALA A 361 37.78 4.45 -6.58
C ALA A 361 38.98 4.31 -7.52
N MET A 362 39.50 3.08 -7.66
CA MET A 362 40.61 2.78 -8.56
C MET A 362 40.22 2.95 -10.03
N PHE A 363 39.00 2.59 -10.43
CA PHE A 363 38.50 2.84 -11.78
C PHE A 363 38.51 4.35 -12.10
N PHE A 364 37.94 5.19 -11.23
CA PHE A 364 37.92 6.64 -11.45
C PHE A 364 39.31 7.28 -11.36
N ALA A 365 40.19 6.80 -10.49
CA ALA A 365 41.58 7.26 -10.45
C ALA A 365 42.28 7.01 -11.81
N ASN A 366 42.08 5.82 -12.40
CA ASN A 366 42.62 5.50 -13.73
C ASN A 366 41.96 6.28 -14.88
N VAL A 367 40.75 6.81 -14.70
CA VAL A 367 40.10 7.72 -15.67
C VAL A 367 40.67 9.13 -15.57
N ILE A 368 40.95 9.62 -14.36
CA ILE A 368 41.25 11.05 -14.13
C ILE A 368 42.75 11.35 -14.16
N THR A 369 43.59 10.44 -13.68
CA THR A 369 45.03 10.68 -13.46
C THR A 369 45.92 10.67 -14.73
N PRO A 370 45.68 9.84 -15.77
CA PRO A 370 46.60 9.79 -16.91
C PRO A 370 46.58 11.06 -17.77
N SER A 371 47.76 11.61 -18.08
CA SER A 371 47.91 12.69 -19.07
C SER A 371 47.82 12.19 -20.51
N GLU A 372 48.17 10.91 -20.74
CA GLU A 372 48.06 10.21 -22.02
C GLU A 372 47.52 8.79 -21.80
N TYR A 373 46.61 8.34 -22.65
CA TYR A 373 46.01 7.00 -22.56
C TYR A 373 46.88 5.99 -23.31
N THR A 374 47.69 5.23 -22.58
CA THR A 374 48.51 4.13 -23.11
C THR A 374 47.74 2.80 -23.05
N THR A 375 48.28 1.76 -23.71
CA THR A 375 47.76 0.39 -23.63
C THR A 375 47.70 -0.12 -22.18
N GLU A 376 48.66 0.27 -21.33
CA GLU A 376 48.66 -0.08 -19.91
C GLU A 376 47.50 0.58 -19.16
N SER A 377 47.28 1.87 -19.36
CA SER A 377 46.12 2.59 -18.79
C SER A 377 44.80 1.94 -19.20
N LEU A 378 44.69 1.48 -20.45
CA LEU A 378 43.51 0.74 -20.93
C LEU A 378 43.35 -0.61 -20.22
N LEU A 379 44.43 -1.37 -20.00
CA LEU A 379 44.38 -2.65 -19.29
C LEU A 379 43.94 -2.48 -17.82
N TYR A 380 44.45 -1.46 -17.11
CA TYR A 380 44.00 -1.16 -15.75
C TYR A 380 42.54 -0.74 -15.69
N LEU A 381 42.08 0.06 -16.66
CA LEU A 381 40.67 0.44 -16.80
C LEU A 381 39.76 -0.77 -17.01
N LEU A 382 40.15 -1.69 -17.89
CA LEU A 382 39.41 -2.94 -18.14
C LEU A 382 39.42 -3.85 -16.90
N PHE A 383 40.55 -3.97 -16.21
CA PHE A 383 40.65 -4.75 -14.98
C PHE A 383 39.73 -4.21 -13.88
N TRP A 384 39.82 -2.92 -13.57
CA TRP A 384 38.97 -2.33 -12.53
C TRP A 384 37.50 -2.29 -12.95
N GLY A 385 37.21 -2.07 -14.23
CA GLY A 385 35.87 -2.19 -14.78
C GLY A 385 35.29 -3.60 -14.61
N ALA A 386 36.07 -4.63 -14.91
CA ALA A 386 35.68 -6.02 -14.69
C ALA A 386 35.50 -6.34 -13.19
N MET A 387 36.39 -5.85 -12.33
CA MET A 387 36.27 -6.02 -10.87
C MET A 387 35.00 -5.38 -10.33
N VAL A 388 34.64 -4.17 -10.78
CA VAL A 388 33.37 -3.52 -10.44
C VAL A 388 32.20 -4.38 -10.91
N ALA A 389 32.21 -4.84 -12.15
CA ALA A 389 31.12 -5.63 -12.72
C ALA A 389 30.92 -6.97 -11.99
N VAL A 390 32.00 -7.73 -11.74
CA VAL A 390 31.96 -9.04 -11.05
C VAL A 390 31.55 -8.88 -9.60
N THR A 391 32.12 -7.90 -8.88
CA THR A 391 31.80 -7.68 -7.47
C THR A 391 30.35 -7.22 -7.31
N PHE A 392 29.89 -6.31 -8.17
CA PHE A 392 28.49 -5.87 -8.19
C PHE A 392 27.54 -7.03 -8.52
N ALA A 393 27.85 -7.82 -9.55
CA ALA A 393 27.04 -9.00 -9.91
C ALA A 393 26.97 -10.00 -8.76
N THR A 394 28.08 -10.23 -8.05
CA THR A 394 28.13 -11.13 -6.89
C THR A 394 27.26 -10.61 -5.74
N ILE A 395 27.32 -9.32 -5.42
CA ILE A 395 26.43 -8.69 -4.42
C ILE A 395 24.97 -8.87 -4.80
N MET A 396 24.62 -8.69 -6.08
CA MET A 396 23.25 -8.85 -6.57
C MET A 396 22.77 -10.30 -6.55
N ILE A 397 23.65 -11.28 -6.77
CA ILE A 397 23.34 -12.72 -6.68
C ILE A 397 23.05 -13.10 -5.22
N TYR A 398 23.93 -12.71 -4.29
CA TYR A 398 23.76 -12.97 -2.85
C TYR A 398 22.96 -11.86 -2.15
N GLY A 399 22.11 -11.14 -2.88
CA GLY A 399 21.47 -9.93 -2.38
C GLY A 399 20.67 -10.13 -1.09
N THR A 400 20.12 -11.31 -0.86
CA THR A 400 19.41 -11.66 0.38
C THR A 400 20.31 -11.61 1.62
N GLU A 401 21.62 -11.87 1.51
CA GLU A 401 22.58 -11.78 2.62
C GLU A 401 22.89 -10.32 3.02
N PHE A 402 22.66 -9.37 2.11
CA PHE A 402 22.95 -7.94 2.33
C PHE A 402 21.73 -7.14 2.79
N VAL A 403 20.54 -7.74 2.75
CA VAL A 403 19.31 -7.10 3.21
C VAL A 403 19.21 -7.21 4.74
N ASP A 404 18.77 -6.13 5.38
CA ASP A 404 18.30 -6.12 6.76
C ASP A 404 16.96 -6.87 6.88
N TYR A 405 17.04 -8.16 7.25
CA TYR A 405 15.87 -8.99 7.58
C TYR A 405 15.45 -8.82 9.05
N PRO A 406 14.14 -8.93 9.37
CA PRO A 406 13.68 -8.97 10.75
C PRO A 406 14.24 -10.19 11.48
N LYS A 407 14.48 -10.03 12.77
CA LYS A 407 15.23 -10.95 13.62
C LYS A 407 14.39 -11.55 14.75
N LEU A 408 13.37 -10.83 15.22
CA LEU A 408 12.55 -11.25 16.37
C LEU A 408 11.58 -12.37 15.97
N CYS A 409 10.85 -12.17 14.88
CA CYS A 409 9.91 -13.16 14.36
C CYS A 409 10.53 -13.86 13.14
N GLU A 410 10.66 -15.19 13.17
CA GLU A 410 11.24 -15.95 12.08
C GLU A 410 10.39 -15.89 10.80
N ILE A 411 10.67 -14.95 9.90
CA ILE A 411 10.16 -14.98 8.51
C ILE A 411 10.98 -15.98 7.66
N ARG A 412 12.19 -16.31 8.11
CA ARG A 412 13.23 -17.05 7.37
C ARG A 412 12.89 -18.53 7.05
N LYS A 413 11.99 -19.16 7.84
CA LYS A 413 11.57 -20.55 7.59
C LYS A 413 10.68 -20.71 6.35
N LEU A 414 10.03 -19.63 5.89
CA LEU A 414 9.24 -19.66 4.64
C LEU A 414 10.09 -19.64 3.37
N SER A 415 11.33 -19.11 3.42
CA SER A 415 12.19 -19.02 2.24
C SER A 415 13.13 -20.22 2.05
N THR A 416 13.49 -20.90 3.13
CA THR A 416 14.43 -22.05 3.10
C THR A 416 13.73 -23.40 2.84
N ALA A 417 12.41 -23.45 2.88
CA ALA A 417 11.63 -24.63 2.49
C ALA A 417 11.32 -24.68 0.97
N VAL A 418 11.82 -23.72 0.17
CA VAL A 418 11.48 -23.54 -1.25
C VAL A 418 12.73 -23.28 -2.13
N GLU A 419 13.92 -23.47 -1.58
CA GLU A 419 15.16 -23.74 -2.35
C GLU A 419 15.46 -25.24 -2.26
#